data_AF-A0AAD6QVU6-F1
#
_entry.id   AF-A0AAD6QVU6-F1
#
_cell.length_a   1.000
_cell.length_b   1.000
_cell.length_c   1.000
_cell.angle_alpha   90.00
_cell.angle_beta   90.00
_cell.angle_gamma   90.00
#
_symmetry.space_group_name_H-M   'P 1'
#
loop_
_entity.id
_entity.type
_entity.pdbx_description
1 polymer ?
#
loop_
_entity_poly.entity_id
_entity_poly.type
_entity_poly.pdbx_seq_one_letter_code
_entity_poly.pdbx_strand_id
1 'polypeptide(L)'
;MDPAAGMVDKAVAVLANLATIPDGRNAIGQEGGIPVLVEVVELGSARGKENAAAALLQLCTNSSRFCHMVLQEGAVPPLVALSQSGTPRAKEKAQALLSFFRNQRHGNAGRA
;
A
#
# COMPACT_ATOMS: atom_id res chain seq x y z
N MET A 1 22.11 -5.32 -13.91
CA MET A 1 20.77 -5.34 -13.27
C MET A 1 20.84 -6.33 -12.13
N ASP A 2 20.46 -5.94 -10.93
CA ASP A 2 20.40 -6.86 -9.79
C ASP A 2 19.24 -7.85 -10.02
N PRO A 3 19.50 -9.15 -10.21
CA PRO A 3 18.45 -10.15 -10.42
C PRO A 3 17.47 -10.21 -9.23
N ALA A 4 17.89 -9.81 -8.03
CA ALA A 4 17.02 -9.76 -6.85
C ALA A 4 15.94 -8.68 -6.99
N ALA A 5 16.27 -7.50 -7.54
CA ALA A 5 15.30 -6.43 -7.77
C ALA A 5 14.17 -6.86 -8.72
N GLY A 6 14.50 -7.64 -9.76
CA GLY A 6 13.50 -8.20 -10.67
C GLY A 6 12.61 -9.28 -10.02
N MET A 7 13.11 -9.98 -9.00
CA MET A 7 12.32 -10.94 -8.23
C MET A 7 11.36 -10.25 -7.27
N VAL A 8 11.81 -9.19 -6.58
CA VAL A 8 10.97 -8.36 -5.71
C VAL A 8 9.78 -7.79 -6.48
N ASP A 9 10.01 -7.20 -7.67
CA ASP A 9 8.94 -6.65 -8.49
C ASP A 9 7.86 -7.68 -8.85
N LYS A 10 8.27 -8.92 -9.16
CA LYS A 10 7.36 -10.02 -9.47
C LYS A 10 6.58 -10.47 -8.23
N ALA A 11 7.25 -10.62 -7.08
CA ALA A 11 6.60 -11.00 -5.83
C ALA A 11 5.56 -9.97 -5.40
N VAL A 12 5.89 -8.68 -5.44
CA VAL A 12 4.97 -7.61 -5.09
C VAL A 12 3.79 -7.54 -6.08
N ALA A 13 4.01 -7.82 -7.36
CA ALA A 13 2.91 -7.93 -8.32
C ALA A 13 1.93 -9.08 -7.98
N VAL A 14 2.45 -10.22 -7.53
CA VAL A 14 1.60 -11.33 -7.05
C VAL A 14 0.83 -10.93 -5.79
N LEU A 15 1.48 -10.28 -4.83
CA LEU A 15 0.81 -9.78 -3.62
C LEU A 15 -0.29 -8.76 -3.95
N ALA A 16 -0.06 -7.86 -4.90
CA ALA A 16 -1.07 -6.92 -5.36
C ALA A 16 -2.29 -7.62 -5.97
N ASN A 17 -2.08 -8.69 -6.72
CA ASN A 17 -3.16 -9.52 -7.25
C ASN A 17 -3.90 -10.26 -6.13
N LEU A 18 -3.19 -10.86 -5.18
CA LEU A 18 -3.80 -11.54 -4.02
C LEU A 18 -4.63 -10.58 -3.15
N ALA A 19 -4.21 -9.32 -3.02
CA ALA A 19 -4.96 -8.31 -2.28
C ALA A 19 -6.36 -8.02 -2.90
N THR A 20 -6.63 -8.44 -4.13
CA THR A 20 -7.96 -8.28 -4.75
C THR A 20 -9.00 -9.27 -4.20
N ILE A 21 -8.58 -10.36 -3.55
CA ILE A 21 -9.48 -11.37 -2.97
C ILE A 21 -9.42 -11.38 -1.43
N PRO A 22 -10.52 -11.77 -0.74
CA PRO A 22 -10.58 -11.74 0.73
C PRO A 22 -9.47 -12.55 1.41
N ASP A 23 -9.26 -13.79 0.99
CA ASP A 23 -8.27 -14.68 1.60
C ASP A 23 -6.84 -14.16 1.41
N GLY A 24 -6.55 -13.62 0.23
CA GLY A 24 -5.26 -13.00 -0.06
C GLY A 24 -5.01 -11.76 0.80
N ARG A 25 -6.01 -10.89 0.99
CA ARG A 25 -5.89 -9.74 1.92
C ARG A 25 -5.59 -10.19 3.36
N ASN A 26 -6.31 -11.20 3.83
CA ASN A 26 -6.13 -11.72 5.19
C ASN A 26 -4.74 -12.32 5.36
N ALA A 27 -4.29 -13.16 4.42
CA ALA A 27 -2.96 -13.74 4.44
C ALA A 27 -1.87 -12.67 4.44
N ILE A 28 -1.94 -11.67 3.55
CA ILE A 28 -0.96 -10.58 3.49
C ILE A 28 -0.88 -9.81 4.82
N GLY A 29 -2.03 -9.51 5.43
CA GLY A 29 -2.07 -8.76 6.68
C GLY A 29 -1.62 -9.56 7.90
N GLN A 30 -1.86 -10.87 7.92
CA GLN A 30 -1.50 -11.75 9.05
C GLN A 30 -0.04 -12.20 8.99
N GLU A 31 0.50 -12.42 7.80
CA GLU A 31 1.87 -12.94 7.58
C GLU A 31 2.93 -11.81 7.49
N GLY A 32 2.65 -10.63 8.05
CA GLY A 32 3.62 -9.53 8.10
C GLY A 32 3.92 -8.87 6.74
N GLY A 33 3.02 -8.97 5.76
CA GLY A 33 3.22 -8.36 4.44
C GLY A 33 3.10 -6.83 4.44
N ILE A 34 2.42 -6.22 5.42
CA ILE A 34 2.21 -4.77 5.47
C ILE A 34 3.52 -3.98 5.60
N PRO A 35 4.39 -4.24 6.60
CA PRO A 35 5.68 -3.55 6.71
C PRO A 35 6.51 -3.63 5.42
N VAL A 36 6.57 -4.82 4.80
CA VAL A 36 7.31 -5.04 3.55
C VAL A 36 6.73 -4.21 2.40
N LEU A 37 5.41 -4.15 2.27
CA LEU A 37 4.77 -3.32 1.25
C LEU A 37 5.03 -1.83 1.46
N VAL A 38 5.09 -1.36 2.71
CA VAL A 38 5.45 0.03 3.03
C VAL A 38 6.89 0.33 2.64
N GLU A 39 7.83 -0.55 2.97
CA GLU A 39 9.23 -0.44 2.56
C GLU A 39 9.37 -0.39 1.03
N VAL A 40 8.63 -1.21 0.29
CA VAL A 40 8.63 -1.19 -1.18
C VAL A 40 8.08 0.12 -1.73
N VAL A 41 7.10 0.76 -1.10
CA VAL A 41 6.63 2.10 -1.50
C VAL A 41 7.75 3.15 -1.37
N GLU A 42 8.62 3.01 -0.38
CA GLU A 42 9.73 3.94 -0.14
C GLU A 42 10.93 3.68 -1.06
N LEU A 43 11.40 2.43 -1.11
CA LEU A 43 12.69 2.06 -1.68
C LEU A 43 12.59 1.25 -2.98
N GLY A 44 11.40 0.79 -3.36
CA GLY A 44 11.20 -0.08 -4.50
C GLY A 44 11.44 0.56 -5.87
N SER A 45 11.43 -0.29 -6.91
CA SER A 45 11.42 0.19 -8.29
C SER A 45 10.13 0.97 -8.59
N ALA A 46 10.08 1.69 -9.71
CA ALA A 46 8.84 2.36 -10.14
C ALA A 46 7.65 1.39 -10.22
N ARG A 47 7.87 0.15 -10.67
CA ARG A 47 6.86 -0.89 -10.76
C ARG A 47 6.52 -1.48 -9.39
N GLY A 48 7.52 -1.73 -8.56
CA GLY A 48 7.35 -2.19 -7.19
C GLY A 48 6.49 -1.22 -6.38
N LYS A 49 6.80 0.08 -6.45
CA LYS A 49 6.05 1.15 -5.77
C LYS A 49 4.59 1.22 -6.21
N GLU A 50 4.33 1.12 -7.51
CA GLU A 50 2.96 1.09 -8.06
C GLU A 50 2.15 -0.10 -7.50
N ASN A 51 2.72 -1.31 -7.57
CA ASN A 51 2.06 -2.52 -7.09
C ASN A 51 1.88 -2.52 -5.58
N ALA A 52 2.88 -2.06 -4.82
CA ALA A 52 2.80 -1.98 -3.37
C ALA A 52 1.72 -1.00 -2.92
N ALA A 53 1.66 0.20 -3.52
CA ALA A 53 0.58 1.15 -3.25
C ALA A 53 -0.81 0.58 -3.60
N ALA A 54 -0.94 -0.19 -4.68
CA ALA A 54 -2.18 -0.86 -5.03
C ALA A 54 -2.59 -1.92 -4.00
N ALA A 55 -1.64 -2.76 -3.54
CA ALA A 55 -1.89 -3.76 -2.51
C ALA A 55 -2.33 -3.11 -1.19
N LEU A 56 -1.60 -2.09 -0.73
CA LEU A 56 -1.94 -1.34 0.48
C LEU A 56 -3.32 -0.69 0.38
N LEU A 57 -3.67 -0.11 -0.76
CA LEU A 57 -5.00 0.46 -0.98
C LEU A 57 -6.10 -0.61 -0.82
N GLN A 58 -5.93 -1.80 -1.40
CA GLN A 58 -6.89 -2.89 -1.25
C GLN A 58 -7.03 -3.35 0.20
N LEU A 59 -5.93 -3.43 0.95
CA LEU A 59 -5.97 -3.79 2.37
C LEU A 59 -6.74 -2.74 3.18
N CYS A 60 -6.43 -1.46 2.98
CA CYS A 60 -7.03 -0.37 3.74
C CYS A 60 -8.53 -0.21 3.48
N THR A 61 -8.97 -0.32 2.22
CA THR A 61 -10.39 -0.17 1.86
C THR A 61 -11.27 -1.32 2.33
N ASN A 62 -10.67 -2.48 2.62
CA ASN A 62 -11.40 -3.68 3.03
C ASN A 62 -11.25 -4.03 4.51
N SER A 63 -10.33 -3.38 5.25
CA SER A 63 -10.08 -3.68 6.66
C SER A 63 -9.55 -2.46 7.40
N SER A 64 -10.32 -1.97 8.38
CA SER A 64 -9.89 -0.89 9.27
C SER A 64 -8.67 -1.29 10.10
N ARG A 65 -8.57 -2.58 10.49
CA ARG A 65 -7.40 -3.13 11.19
C ARG A 65 -6.14 -3.02 10.33
N PHE A 66 -6.19 -3.47 9.08
CA PHE A 66 -5.03 -3.37 8.19
C PHE A 66 -4.71 -1.92 7.86
N CYS A 67 -5.73 -1.09 7.65
CA CYS A 67 -5.54 0.36 7.49
C CYS A 67 -4.79 0.99 8.67
N HIS A 68 -5.15 0.61 9.90
CA HIS A 68 -4.46 1.10 11.09
C HIS A 68 -3.00 0.64 11.13
N MET A 69 -2.72 -0.62 10.80
CA MET A 69 -1.35 -1.14 10.71
C MET A 69 -0.52 -0.36 9.67
N VAL A 70 -1.07 -0.10 8.47
CA VAL A 70 -0.38 0.68 7.43
C VAL A 70 0.00 2.07 7.92
N LEU A 71 -0.86 2.72 8.73
CA LEU A 71 -0.56 4.01 9.33
C LEU A 71 0.52 3.92 10.42
N GLN A 72 0.50 2.86 11.23
CA GLN A 72 1.51 2.62 12.27
C GLN A 72 2.91 2.36 11.67
N GLU A 73 2.99 1.67 10.53
CA GLU A 73 4.22 1.46 9.77
C GLU A 73 4.75 2.73 9.09
N GLY A 74 4.10 3.89 9.29
CA GLY A 74 4.61 5.16 8.76
C GLY A 74 4.47 5.30 7.25
N ALA A 75 3.45 4.71 6.63
CA ALA A 75 3.28 4.76 5.18
C ALA A 75 3.02 6.16 4.59
N VAL A 76 2.64 7.15 5.41
CA VAL A 76 2.19 8.47 4.92
C VAL A 76 3.30 9.24 4.17
N PRO A 77 4.51 9.46 4.73
CA PRO A 77 5.55 10.20 4.00
C PRO A 77 5.97 9.52 2.67
N PRO A 78 6.22 8.20 2.61
CA PRO A 78 6.48 7.51 1.34
C PRO A 78 5.35 7.66 0.32
N LEU A 79 4.09 7.57 0.75
CA LEU A 79 2.93 7.75 -0.14
C LEU A 79 2.82 9.19 -0.65
N VAL A 80 3.11 10.20 0.18
CA VAL A 80 3.15 11.61 -0.25
C VAL A 80 4.23 11.81 -1.30
N ALA A 81 5.45 11.31 -1.05
CA ALA A 81 6.53 11.38 -2.03
C ALA A 81 6.13 10.68 -3.35
N LEU A 82 5.55 9.48 -3.27
CA LEU A 82 5.09 8.73 -4.44
C LEU A 82 4.01 9.47 -5.23
N SER A 83 3.09 10.17 -4.54
CA SER A 83 2.05 10.98 -5.17
C SER A 83 2.58 12.16 -6.00
N GLN A 84 3.80 12.60 -5.73
CA GLN A 84 4.44 13.75 -6.38
C GLN A 84 5.41 13.31 -7.49
N SER A 85 6.16 12.22 -7.27
CA SER A 85 7.25 11.80 -8.16
C SER A 85 7.04 10.45 -8.87
N GLY A 86 5.98 9.70 -8.56
CA GLY A 86 5.72 8.38 -9.13
C GLY A 86 5.29 8.38 -10.60
N THR A 87 5.14 7.17 -11.17
CA THR A 87 4.45 6.97 -12.45
C THR A 87 3.00 7.49 -12.36
N PRO A 88 2.32 7.79 -13.49
CA PRO A 88 0.92 8.23 -13.44
C PRO A 88 0.01 7.31 -12.62
N ARG A 89 0.19 5.99 -12.77
CA ARG A 89 -0.55 4.97 -12.00
C ARG A 89 -0.14 4.95 -10.53
N ALA A 90 1.15 5.03 -10.21
CA ALA A 90 1.60 5.10 -8.82
C ALA A 90 1.05 6.34 -8.11
N LYS A 91 1.04 7.49 -8.80
CA LYS A 91 0.45 8.75 -8.29
C LYS A 91 -1.03 8.58 -7.99
N GLU A 92 -1.80 8.02 -8.92
CA GLU A 92 -3.23 7.75 -8.75
C GLU A 92 -3.48 6.87 -7.51
N LYS A 93 -2.76 5.75 -7.37
CA LYS A 93 -2.93 4.83 -6.23
C LYS A 93 -2.52 5.48 -4.90
N ALA A 94 -1.41 6.20 -4.87
CA ALA A 94 -0.96 6.91 -3.68
C ALA A 94 -1.98 7.99 -3.25
N GLN A 95 -2.49 8.79 -4.19
CA GLN A 95 -3.49 9.82 -3.92
C GLN A 95 -4.81 9.22 -3.44
N ALA A 96 -5.26 8.12 -4.03
CA ALA A 96 -6.45 7.40 -3.58
C ALA A 96 -6.31 6.92 -2.13
N LEU A 97 -5.15 6.35 -1.78
CA LEU A 97 -4.88 5.87 -0.43
C LEU A 97 -4.77 7.02 0.60
N LEU A 98 -4.08 8.10 0.25
CA LEU A 98 -4.00 9.29 1.10
C LEU A 98 -5.38 9.94 1.31
N SER A 99 -6.21 9.98 0.26
CA SER A 99 -7.59 10.48 0.35
C SER A 99 -8.44 9.60 1.26
N PHE A 100 -8.27 8.28 1.19
CA PHE A 100 -8.94 7.34 2.07
C PHE A 100 -8.56 7.56 3.55
N PHE A 101 -7.27 7.76 3.86
CA PHE A 101 -6.83 8.07 5.22
C PHE A 101 -7.45 9.38 5.73
N ARG A 102 -7.50 10.41 4.90
CA ARG A 102 -8.16 11.68 5.26
C ARG A 102 -9.64 11.46 5.56
N ASN A 103 -10.35 10.72 4.71
CA ASN A 103 -11.79 10.49 4.89
C ASN A 103 -12.11 9.67 6.14
N GLN A 104 -11.27 8.68 6.50
CA GLN A 104 -11.45 7.93 7.76
C GLN A 104 -11.29 8.82 9.00
N ARG A 105 -10.34 9.76 8.99
CA ARG A 105 -10.16 10.70 10.11
C ARG A 105 -11.40 11.57 10.33
N HIS A 106 -12.04 12.02 9.24
CA HIS A 106 -13.26 12.83 9.30
C HIS A 106 -14.49 12.01 9.69
N GLY A 107 -14.58 10.74 9.26
CA GLY A 107 -15.66 9.83 9.66
C GLY A 107 -15.67 9.47 11.15
N ASN A 108 -14.49 9.42 11.79
CA ASN A 108 -14.36 9.22 13.23
C ASN A 108 -14.60 10.50 14.06
N ALA A 109 -14.28 11.68 13.51
CA ALA A 109 -14.46 12.96 14.21
C ALA A 109 -15.93 13.41 14.33
N GLY A 110 -16.85 12.84 13.54
CA GLY A 110 -18.29 13.13 13.61
C GLY A 110 -19.10 12.21 14.53
N ARG A 111 -18.44 11.33 15.31
CA ARG A 111 -19.09 10.34 16.19
C ARG A 111 -18.65 10.43 17.65
N ALA A 112 -17.95 11.50 18.03
CA ALA A 112 -17.52 11.79 19.39
C ALA A 112 -18.39 12.89 20.00
#